data_AF-A0A7S4JQU4-F1
#
_entry.id   AF-A0A7S4JQU4-F1
#
_cell.length_a   1.000
_cell.length_b   1.000
_cell.length_c   1.000
_cell.angle_alpha   90.00
_cell.angle_beta   90.00
_cell.angle_gamma   90.00
#
_symmetry.space_group_name_H-M   'P 1'
#
loop_
_entity.id
_entity.type
_entity.pdbx_description
1 polymer ?
#
loop_
_entity_poly.entity_id
_entity_poly.type
_entity_poly.pdbx_seq_one_letter_code
_entity_poly.pdbx_strand_id
1 'polypeptide(L)'
;MAAHPEGKNRVPEIEQEILGIHSREMQATTVAQDLPRLASRVTVVDYCHGNPKVLFRGSVEKEKKDEREVLVQILKTLASHDKIKPASSASKFIKSLEKHFGPDLSSKADLGKTFKDFVEKEEALRAPSPFVNVLKCLNQEIPFPIVKMLRDSVHQEAPFKDKRGSWFLRIEIFEDKTVVKHIKSNQSRSAPDPLLYYEFTWELALILRANDPLVYNFHLLDVTIGKHANEETRNLVTKLLNGYKSPTYNALSMWKRPIEDGEVLAESTCIFCTDFKITSKEKIIFEVAGGSFSVESALSMCKQLAMSLGEEEICQILDKFPKEEYDKELSVKDTMTQFWATQPLDEDSRTIQILKAIHPDLAIGAVMKMKNEVSPQLKYKGCRNTWRAEVNIADRQVVVSVSKHERSECKQEEAFFEFEWENSCQFDLLMWEMKDVSWRISDLRFHNKTTKDVQDLAQKVLAPYISILKPFQQEEEPEKPAESPVPRNVSSITLQQALQSLTRTLRPMEGELPEVEVEGEKPVSVISLLESMYHSSTRSDYPLPVVYLSRRERWAIGNYKKHEKEK
;
A
#
# COMPACT_ATOMS: atom_id res chain seq x y z
N MET A 1 41.13 10.67 9.01
CA MET A 1 40.13 9.94 9.82
C MET A 1 39.21 10.96 10.46
N ALA A 2 38.12 11.31 9.78
CA ALA A 2 37.10 12.19 10.35
C ALA A 2 36.18 11.35 11.23
N ALA A 3 35.97 11.78 12.48
CA ALA A 3 35.06 11.14 13.41
C ALA A 3 33.68 10.98 12.77
N HIS A 4 33.09 9.79 12.88
CA HIS A 4 31.66 9.60 12.60
C HIS A 4 30.86 10.61 13.45
N PRO A 5 29.79 11.23 12.92
CA PRO A 5 29.06 12.24 13.67
C PRO A 5 28.46 11.61 14.93
N GLU A 6 28.68 12.24 16.08
CA GLU A 6 28.08 11.95 17.39
C GLU A 6 26.54 12.06 17.42
N GLY A 7 25.88 12.10 16.25
CA GLY A 7 24.43 12.28 16.10
C GLY A 7 23.57 11.19 16.73
N LYS A 8 24.13 9.99 16.98
CA LYS A 8 23.39 8.93 17.70
C LYS A 8 23.19 9.24 19.19
N ASN A 9 23.99 10.12 19.79
CA ASN A 9 23.89 10.47 21.22
C ASN A 9 22.94 11.64 21.51
N ARG A 10 22.43 12.36 20.50
CA ARG A 10 21.50 13.49 20.69
C ARG A 10 20.02 13.11 20.65
N VAL A 11 19.70 11.85 20.35
CA VAL A 11 18.32 11.36 20.32
C VAL A 11 17.59 11.65 21.65
N PRO A 12 18.18 11.39 22.83
CA PRO A 12 17.51 11.69 24.10
C PRO A 12 17.22 13.17 24.32
N GLU A 13 18.10 14.08 23.86
CA GLU A 13 17.90 15.53 24.04
C GLU A 13 16.72 16.05 23.19
N ILE A 14 16.63 15.62 21.93
CA ILE A 14 15.54 15.98 21.02
C ILE A 14 14.19 15.50 21.57
N GLU A 15 14.16 14.28 22.10
CA GLU A 15 12.98 13.71 22.74
C GLU A 15 12.48 14.59 23.88
N GLN A 16 13.38 14.99 24.79
CA GLN A 16 13.05 15.83 25.93
C GLN A 16 12.58 17.23 25.49
N GLU A 17 13.18 17.83 24.46
CA GLU A 17 12.71 19.11 23.91
C GLU A 17 11.30 19.00 23.33
N ILE A 18 10.99 17.96 22.53
CA ILE A 18 9.66 17.73 21.96
C ILE A 18 8.62 17.50 23.06
N LEU A 19 8.94 16.63 24.03
CA LEU A 19 8.07 16.36 25.18
C LEU A 19 7.82 17.62 26.00
N GLY A 20 8.85 18.44 26.22
CA GLY A 20 8.75 19.71 26.93
C GLY A 20 7.92 20.77 26.20
N ILE A 21 7.85 20.73 24.87
CA ILE A 21 6.93 21.59 24.09
C ILE A 21 5.50 21.07 24.20
N HIS A 22 5.29 19.75 24.06
CA HIS A 22 3.96 19.13 24.13
C HIS A 22 3.33 19.20 25.53
N SER A 23 4.14 19.15 26.59
CA SER A 23 3.67 19.19 27.98
C SER A 23 3.10 20.55 28.39
N ARG A 24 3.38 21.63 27.63
CA ARG A 24 2.87 22.98 27.91
C ARG A 24 1.35 23.02 27.84
N GLU A 25 0.73 23.93 28.58
CA GLU A 25 -0.69 24.23 28.42
C GLU A 25 -1.00 24.66 26.99
N MET A 26 -2.18 24.34 26.47
CA MET A 26 -2.52 24.62 25.07
C MET A 26 -2.41 26.12 24.75
N GLN A 27 -2.81 26.97 25.69
CA GLN A 27 -2.74 28.44 25.63
C GLN A 27 -1.30 28.97 25.54
N ALA A 28 -0.33 28.20 26.02
CA ALA A 28 1.10 28.54 25.99
C ALA A 28 1.82 28.02 24.73
N THR A 29 1.11 27.30 23.84
CA THR A 29 1.66 26.84 22.56
C THR A 29 1.36 27.85 21.43
N THR A 30 2.09 27.77 20.32
CA THR A 30 1.85 28.60 19.14
C THR A 30 0.73 28.08 18.23
N VAL A 31 -0.01 27.03 18.63
CA VAL A 31 -1.09 26.43 17.81
C VAL A 31 -2.10 27.47 17.32
N ALA A 32 -2.42 28.47 18.14
CA ALA A 32 -3.38 29.52 17.78
C ALA A 32 -2.90 30.42 16.63
N GLN A 33 -1.59 30.55 16.47
CA GLN A 33 -0.96 31.34 15.41
C GLN A 33 -0.69 30.49 14.16
N ASP A 34 -0.30 29.23 14.36
CA ASP A 34 0.15 28.34 13.30
C ASP A 34 -0.99 27.61 12.60
N LEU A 35 -1.96 27.08 13.34
CA LEU A 35 -3.03 26.25 12.78
C LEU A 35 -3.87 26.98 11.72
N PRO A 36 -4.29 28.26 11.91
CA PRO A 36 -5.00 28.99 10.85
C PRO A 36 -4.25 29.03 9.51
N ARG A 37 -2.92 29.13 9.56
CA ARG A 37 -2.04 29.19 8.37
C ARG A 37 -1.76 27.81 7.78
N LEU A 38 -1.84 26.76 8.60
CA LEU A 38 -1.56 25.38 8.21
C LEU A 38 -2.82 24.59 7.87
N ALA A 39 -4.02 25.07 8.21
CA ALA A 39 -5.28 24.33 8.11
C ALA A 39 -5.55 23.81 6.68
N SER A 40 -5.23 24.61 5.65
CA SER A 40 -5.33 24.22 4.24
C SER A 40 -4.38 23.09 3.82
N ARG A 41 -3.45 22.70 4.69
CA ARG A 41 -2.47 21.64 4.47
C ARG A 41 -2.55 20.51 5.47
N VAL A 42 -3.67 20.43 6.19
CA VAL A 42 -3.95 19.31 7.05
C VAL A 42 -4.79 18.27 6.30
N THR A 43 -4.46 17.01 6.49
CA THR A 43 -5.32 15.88 6.10
C THR A 43 -5.64 15.05 7.34
N VAL A 44 -6.90 14.65 7.50
CA VAL A 44 -7.37 13.79 8.59
C VAL A 44 -7.89 12.49 8.00
N VAL A 45 -7.34 11.37 8.46
CA VAL A 45 -7.69 10.02 8.01
C VAL A 45 -8.09 9.17 9.21
N ASP A 46 -9.23 8.51 9.13
CA ASP A 46 -9.73 7.55 10.11
C ASP A 46 -9.49 6.12 9.64
N TYR A 47 -8.81 5.32 10.46
CA TYR A 47 -8.48 3.91 10.25
C TYR A 47 -9.25 2.95 11.19
N CYS A 48 -10.21 3.45 11.98
CA CYS A 48 -10.89 2.63 13.00
C CYS A 48 -11.79 1.54 12.40
N HIS A 49 -12.32 1.76 11.19
CA HIS A 49 -13.34 0.89 10.57
C HIS A 49 -12.80 -0.02 9.45
N GLY A 50 -11.54 -0.44 9.55
CA GLY A 50 -10.87 -1.29 8.57
C GLY A 50 -10.40 -0.47 7.37
N ASN A 51 -11.34 0.00 6.55
CA ASN A 51 -11.02 0.87 5.42
C ASN A 51 -10.73 2.31 5.86
N PRO A 52 -9.59 2.89 5.46
CA PRO A 52 -9.25 4.26 5.75
C PRO A 52 -10.23 5.20 5.09
N LYS A 53 -10.73 6.14 5.88
CA LYS A 53 -11.64 7.17 5.43
C LYS A 53 -11.00 8.53 5.60
N VAL A 54 -10.83 9.25 4.49
CA VAL A 54 -10.41 10.65 4.53
C VAL A 54 -11.58 11.47 5.07
N LEU A 55 -11.45 11.95 6.31
CA LEU A 55 -12.49 12.74 6.96
C LEU A 55 -12.38 14.23 6.58
N PHE A 56 -11.17 14.69 6.33
CA PHE A 56 -10.89 16.07 5.95
C PHE A 56 -9.62 16.14 5.11
N ARG A 57 -9.64 16.94 4.04
CA ARG A 57 -8.47 17.25 3.21
C ARG A 57 -8.47 18.75 2.93
N GLY A 58 -7.45 19.45 3.42
CA GLY A 58 -7.22 20.84 3.10
C GLY A 58 -6.97 21.05 1.59
N SER A 59 -7.40 22.19 1.06
CA SER A 59 -7.15 22.57 -0.35
C SER A 59 -5.77 23.21 -0.47
N VAL A 60 -4.83 22.55 -1.15
CA VAL A 60 -3.44 23.00 -1.18
C VAL A 60 -3.21 24.18 -2.12
N GLU A 61 -3.92 24.31 -3.27
CA GLU A 61 -3.51 25.35 -4.24
C GLU A 61 -4.51 25.75 -5.35
N LYS A 62 -5.66 25.07 -5.53
CA LYS A 62 -6.56 25.35 -6.69
C LYS A 62 -7.90 26.00 -6.36
N GLU A 63 -8.38 25.87 -5.13
CA GLU A 63 -9.62 26.51 -4.69
C GLU A 63 -9.29 27.49 -3.57
N LYS A 64 -9.51 28.80 -3.81
CA LYS A 64 -9.47 29.83 -2.77
C LYS A 64 -10.64 29.61 -1.79
N LYS A 65 -10.54 28.61 -0.93
CA LYS A 65 -11.46 28.41 0.19
C LYS A 65 -11.17 29.46 1.26
N ASP A 66 -12.21 29.90 1.95
CA ASP A 66 -12.07 30.79 3.11
C ASP A 66 -11.25 30.06 4.19
N GLU A 67 -10.06 30.58 4.53
CA GLU A 67 -9.15 29.98 5.54
C GLU A 67 -9.87 29.75 6.88
N ARG A 68 -10.81 30.62 7.23
CA ARG A 68 -11.67 30.47 8.41
C ARG A 68 -12.55 29.24 8.31
N GLU A 69 -13.18 29.02 7.17
CA GLU A 69 -14.05 27.86 6.95
C GLU A 69 -13.23 26.57 7.05
N VAL A 70 -12.05 26.55 6.42
CA VAL A 70 -11.12 25.41 6.47
C VAL A 70 -10.70 25.11 7.92
N LEU A 71 -10.35 26.14 8.71
CA LEU A 71 -10.03 26.01 10.14
C LEU A 71 -11.21 25.46 10.96
N VAL A 72 -12.42 25.98 10.75
CA VAL A 72 -13.61 25.51 11.48
C VAL A 72 -13.92 24.06 11.10
N GLN A 73 -13.81 23.70 9.82
CA GLN A 73 -14.06 22.34 9.33
C GLN A 73 -13.09 21.32 9.93
N ILE A 74 -11.78 21.61 10.02
CA ILE A 74 -10.85 20.69 10.67
C ILE A 74 -11.17 20.53 12.17
N LEU A 75 -11.43 21.62 12.89
CA LEU A 75 -11.74 21.57 14.32
C LEU A 75 -13.03 20.78 14.58
N LYS A 76 -14.05 20.96 13.73
CA LYS A 76 -15.28 20.15 13.76
C LYS A 76 -15.01 18.68 13.48
N THR A 77 -14.19 18.38 12.47
CA THR A 77 -13.85 17.01 12.08
C THR A 77 -13.19 16.27 13.25
N LEU A 78 -12.16 16.88 13.84
CA LEU A 78 -11.46 16.30 14.99
C LEU A 78 -12.36 16.20 16.23
N ALA A 79 -13.19 17.22 16.49
CA ALA A 79 -14.10 17.20 17.64
C ALA A 79 -15.25 16.19 17.49
N SER A 80 -15.65 15.85 16.26
CA SER A 80 -16.76 14.91 16.00
C SER A 80 -16.32 13.44 16.04
N HIS A 81 -15.01 13.17 16.03
CA HIS A 81 -14.51 11.80 16.10
C HIS A 81 -14.49 11.29 17.54
N ASP A 82 -15.20 10.19 17.79
CA ASP A 82 -15.37 9.56 19.10
C ASP A 82 -14.06 9.18 19.82
N LYS A 83 -13.04 8.73 19.09
CA LYS A 83 -11.69 8.42 19.62
C LYS A 83 -10.92 9.66 20.07
N ILE A 84 -11.22 10.82 19.48
CA ILE A 84 -10.56 12.08 19.80
C ILE A 84 -11.34 12.83 20.91
N LYS A 85 -12.67 12.83 20.83
CA LYS A 85 -13.53 13.52 21.77
C LYS A 85 -14.86 12.77 21.95
N PRO A 86 -15.31 12.54 23.20
CA PRO A 86 -16.61 11.93 23.45
C PRO A 86 -17.76 12.76 22.84
N ALA A 87 -18.74 12.09 22.22
CA ALA A 87 -19.86 12.73 21.52
C ALA A 87 -20.66 13.72 22.39
N SER A 88 -20.80 13.44 23.68
CA SER A 88 -21.48 14.33 24.65
C SER A 88 -20.77 15.68 24.80
N SER A 89 -19.43 15.71 24.70
CA SER A 89 -18.61 16.93 24.78
C SER A 89 -18.37 17.58 23.41
N ALA A 90 -18.45 16.82 22.32
CA ALA A 90 -18.29 17.30 20.95
C ALA A 90 -19.33 18.36 20.58
N SER A 91 -20.62 18.08 20.83
CA SER A 91 -21.72 18.98 20.45
C SER A 91 -21.63 20.37 21.10
N LYS A 92 -21.24 20.44 22.37
CA LYS A 92 -21.06 21.70 23.10
C LYS A 92 -19.90 22.52 22.51
N PHE A 93 -18.77 21.86 22.26
CA PHE A 93 -17.60 22.50 21.65
C PHE A 93 -17.90 23.02 20.24
N ILE A 94 -18.56 22.23 19.39
CA ILE A 94 -18.91 22.62 18.03
C ILE A 94 -19.84 23.84 18.03
N LYS A 95 -20.85 23.89 18.91
CA LYS A 95 -21.72 25.06 19.07
C LYS A 95 -20.95 26.31 19.53
N SER A 96 -20.00 26.15 20.46
CA SER A 96 -19.14 27.25 20.90
C SER A 96 -18.27 27.77 19.75
N LEU A 97 -17.67 26.86 18.98
CA LEU A 97 -16.86 27.16 17.80
C LEU A 97 -17.66 27.90 16.72
N GLU A 98 -18.85 27.41 16.37
CA GLU A 98 -19.73 28.05 15.38
C GLU A 98 -20.19 29.43 15.82
N LYS A 99 -20.49 29.60 17.12
CA LYS A 99 -20.84 30.91 17.67
C LYS A 99 -19.67 31.89 17.60
N HIS A 100 -18.45 31.43 17.88
CA HIS A 100 -17.27 32.29 17.89
C HIS A 100 -16.81 32.67 16.48
N PHE A 101 -16.91 31.75 15.50
CA PHE A 101 -16.51 31.96 14.11
C PHE A 101 -17.68 32.21 13.15
N GLY A 102 -18.84 32.61 13.68
CA GLY A 102 -20.08 32.80 12.92
C GLY A 102 -19.99 33.83 11.79
N PRO A 103 -21.07 33.97 11.00
CA PRO A 103 -21.11 34.83 9.81
C PRO A 103 -20.87 36.32 10.13
N ASP A 104 -21.13 36.75 11.36
CA ASP A 104 -20.93 38.13 11.83
C ASP A 104 -19.46 38.51 11.96
N LEU A 105 -18.54 37.54 11.91
CA LEU A 105 -17.12 37.82 11.94
C LEU A 105 -16.68 38.43 10.60
N SER A 106 -16.20 39.67 10.66
CA SER A 106 -15.68 40.39 9.49
C SER A 106 -14.65 39.55 8.74
N SER A 107 -14.76 39.50 7.41
CA SER A 107 -13.77 38.85 6.54
C SER A 107 -12.37 39.48 6.62
N LYS A 108 -12.24 40.64 7.27
CA LYS A 108 -10.96 41.33 7.54
C LYS A 108 -10.39 41.05 8.94
N ALA A 109 -11.07 40.25 9.77
CA ALA A 109 -10.56 39.92 11.09
C ALA A 109 -9.28 39.08 10.98
N ASP A 110 -8.28 39.37 11.82
CA ASP A 110 -7.09 38.54 11.95
C ASP A 110 -7.50 37.18 12.52
N LEU A 111 -7.42 36.14 11.68
CA LEU A 111 -7.85 34.79 12.02
C LEU A 111 -7.00 34.18 13.15
N GLY A 112 -5.70 34.48 13.18
CA GLY A 112 -4.79 34.03 14.25
C GLY A 112 -5.15 34.64 15.59
N LYS A 113 -5.42 35.95 15.62
CA LYS A 113 -5.90 36.62 16.84
C LYS A 113 -7.27 36.08 17.29
N THR A 114 -8.19 35.91 16.35
CA THR A 114 -9.54 35.38 16.63
C THR A 114 -9.49 33.97 17.21
N PHE A 115 -8.63 33.12 16.66
CA PHE A 115 -8.45 31.76 17.16
C PHE A 115 -7.72 31.71 18.49
N LYS A 116 -6.75 32.60 18.72
CA LYS A 116 -6.12 32.76 20.05
C LYS A 116 -7.14 33.13 21.11
N ASP A 117 -7.99 34.12 20.84
CA ASP A 117 -9.06 34.53 21.76
C ASP A 117 -10.04 33.37 22.05
N PHE A 118 -10.29 32.50 21.07
CA PHE A 118 -11.09 31.28 21.27
C PHE A 118 -10.39 30.28 22.19
N VAL A 119 -9.11 29.97 21.94
CA VAL A 119 -8.32 29.02 22.74
C VAL A 119 -8.18 29.46 24.20
N GLU A 120 -8.09 30.75 24.48
CA GLU A 120 -8.03 31.30 25.84
C GLU A 120 -9.37 31.19 26.59
N LYS A 121 -10.50 31.34 25.88
CA LYS A 121 -11.85 31.37 26.46
C LYS A 121 -12.50 29.99 26.55
N GLU A 122 -12.20 29.08 25.63
CA GLU A 122 -12.86 27.79 25.52
C GLU A 122 -12.41 26.81 26.63
N GLU A 123 -13.31 26.52 27.56
CA GLU A 123 -13.03 25.65 28.71
C GLU A 123 -12.64 24.22 28.29
N ALA A 124 -13.21 23.71 27.19
CA ALA A 124 -12.90 22.39 26.67
C ALA A 124 -11.46 22.22 26.17
N LEU A 125 -10.69 23.32 26.09
CA LEU A 125 -9.27 23.34 25.69
C LEU A 125 -8.30 23.51 26.87
N ARG A 126 -8.81 23.64 28.11
CA ARG A 126 -7.98 23.81 29.32
C ARG A 126 -7.49 22.48 29.89
N ALA A 127 -8.36 21.47 29.91
CA ALA A 127 -8.02 20.17 30.46
C ALA A 127 -7.31 19.28 29.42
N PRO A 128 -6.29 18.50 29.81
CA PRO A 128 -5.72 17.47 28.95
C PRO A 128 -6.81 16.51 28.46
N SER A 129 -6.83 16.28 27.15
CA SER A 129 -7.72 15.32 26.49
C SER A 129 -7.07 14.87 25.18
N PRO A 130 -7.49 13.74 24.58
CA PRO A 130 -6.95 13.32 23.28
C PRO A 130 -7.08 14.42 22.22
N PHE A 131 -8.22 15.12 22.18
CA PHE A 131 -8.43 16.31 21.35
C PHE A 131 -7.38 17.40 21.57
N VAL A 132 -7.16 17.82 22.82
CA VAL A 132 -6.17 18.85 23.15
C VAL A 132 -4.76 18.38 22.80
N ASN A 133 -4.43 17.12 23.08
CA ASN A 133 -3.11 16.56 22.79
C ASN A 133 -2.81 16.52 21.28
N VAL A 134 -3.81 16.22 20.44
CA VAL A 134 -3.70 16.32 18.98
C VAL A 134 -3.48 17.77 18.56
N LEU A 135 -4.29 18.72 19.07
CA LEU A 135 -4.15 20.13 18.71
C LEU A 135 -2.79 20.71 19.11
N LYS A 136 -2.25 20.32 20.28
CA LYS A 136 -0.90 20.70 20.71
C LYS A 136 0.20 20.22 19.76
N CYS A 137 -0.03 19.19 18.95
CA CYS A 137 0.91 18.79 17.91
C CYS A 137 0.83 19.69 16.66
N LEU A 138 -0.26 20.42 16.43
CA LEU A 138 -0.48 21.19 15.19
C LEU A 138 0.16 22.59 15.24
N ASN A 139 1.44 22.66 15.62
CA ASN A 139 2.20 23.91 15.65
C ASN A 139 3.64 23.74 15.13
N GLN A 140 4.30 24.85 14.84
CA GLN A 140 5.64 24.86 14.24
C GLN A 140 6.78 24.71 15.25
N GLU A 141 6.52 24.89 16.55
CA GLU A 141 7.52 24.68 17.59
C GLU A 141 7.85 23.20 17.78
N ILE A 142 6.85 22.31 17.70
CA ILE A 142 7.04 20.86 17.87
C ILE A 142 8.16 20.27 16.99
N PRO A 143 8.24 20.55 15.67
CA PRO A 143 9.35 20.08 14.85
C PRO A 143 10.64 20.90 14.96
N PHE A 144 10.68 21.99 15.72
CA PHE A 144 11.86 22.86 15.81
C PHE A 144 13.13 22.12 16.26
N PRO A 145 13.11 21.20 17.25
CA PRO A 145 14.31 20.45 17.65
C PRO A 145 14.94 19.65 16.49
N ILE A 146 14.09 19.07 15.63
CA ILE A 146 14.53 18.37 14.41
C ILE A 146 15.15 19.34 13.41
N VAL A 147 14.50 20.49 13.17
CA VAL A 147 15.02 21.52 12.26
C VAL A 147 16.38 22.05 12.74
N LYS A 148 16.52 22.25 14.05
CA LYS A 148 17.78 22.66 14.69
C LYS A 148 18.86 21.59 14.50
N MET A 149 18.55 20.32 14.76
CA MET A 149 19.48 19.21 14.51
C MET A 149 19.95 19.16 13.05
N LEU A 150 19.04 19.30 12.07
CA LEU A 150 19.40 19.33 10.65
C LEU A 150 20.24 20.57 10.30
N ARG A 151 19.98 21.73 10.92
CA ARG A 151 20.82 22.92 10.73
C ARG A 151 22.23 22.73 11.28
N ASP A 152 22.34 22.16 12.47
CA ASP A 152 23.64 21.96 13.11
C ASP A 152 24.49 20.90 12.38
N SER A 153 23.85 19.84 11.87
CA SER A 153 24.55 18.69 11.26
C SER A 153 24.67 18.72 9.74
N VAL A 154 23.73 19.35 9.02
CA VAL A 154 23.70 19.35 7.56
C VAL A 154 23.95 20.74 7.00
N HIS A 155 23.30 21.79 7.52
CA HIS A 155 23.32 23.13 6.91
C HIS A 155 24.72 23.76 6.86
N GLN A 156 25.61 23.41 7.80
CA GLN A 156 26.98 23.94 7.83
C GLN A 156 27.81 23.46 6.64
N GLU A 157 27.65 22.21 6.22
CA GLU A 157 28.40 21.62 5.10
C GLU A 157 27.61 21.71 3.78
N ALA A 158 26.29 21.55 3.82
CA ALA A 158 25.39 21.65 2.69
C ALA A 158 24.24 22.63 3.04
N PRO A 159 24.38 23.93 2.73
CA PRO A 159 23.36 24.93 3.04
C PRO A 159 22.05 24.68 2.30
N PHE A 160 20.95 24.63 3.05
CA PHE A 160 19.57 24.46 2.54
C PHE A 160 18.62 25.52 3.09
N LYS A 161 17.48 25.69 2.42
CA LYS A 161 16.36 26.55 2.84
C LYS A 161 15.05 25.77 2.78
N ASP A 162 14.01 26.30 3.41
CA ASP A 162 12.67 25.72 3.29
C ASP A 162 12.15 25.85 1.85
N LYS A 163 11.58 24.78 1.30
CA LYS A 163 10.83 24.87 0.04
C LYS A 163 9.49 25.51 0.35
N ARG A 164 9.21 26.67 -0.26
CA ARG A 164 7.94 27.37 -0.03
C ARG A 164 6.80 26.44 -0.41
N GLY A 165 5.84 26.30 0.48
CA GLY A 165 4.67 25.48 0.19
C GLY A 165 4.74 24.02 0.66
N SER A 166 5.91 23.55 1.10
CA SER A 166 6.13 22.11 1.32
C SER A 166 5.71 21.57 2.67
N TRP A 167 5.18 22.40 3.58
CA TRP A 167 4.81 21.95 4.92
C TRP A 167 3.39 21.40 4.93
N PHE A 168 3.25 20.11 5.23
CA PHE A 168 1.98 19.41 5.39
C PHE A 168 1.84 18.78 6.77
N LEU A 169 0.60 18.65 7.22
CA LEU A 169 0.24 17.96 8.44
C LEU A 169 -0.70 16.79 8.09
N ARG A 170 -0.45 15.61 8.65
CA ARG A 170 -1.34 14.46 8.50
C ARG A 170 -1.73 13.94 9.88
N ILE A 171 -3.02 13.78 10.11
CA ILE A 171 -3.59 13.23 11.34
C ILE A 171 -4.21 11.89 10.99
N GLU A 172 -3.70 10.82 11.57
CA GLU A 172 -4.16 9.45 11.36
C GLU A 172 -4.75 8.93 12.66
N ILE A 173 -6.02 8.54 12.63
CA ILE A 173 -6.77 8.12 13.81
C ILE A 173 -6.95 6.62 13.73
N PHE A 174 -6.46 5.90 14.74
CA PHE A 174 -6.59 4.46 14.87
C PHE A 174 -7.41 4.15 16.13
N GLU A 175 -7.79 2.88 16.26
CA GLU A 175 -8.58 2.41 17.40
C GLU A 175 -7.90 2.66 18.76
N ASP A 176 -6.56 2.52 18.81
CA ASP A 176 -5.74 2.58 20.02
C ASP A 176 -4.85 3.83 20.13
N LYS A 177 -4.69 4.59 19.03
CA LYS A 177 -3.72 5.69 18.95
C LYS A 177 -4.11 6.74 17.90
N THR A 178 -3.54 7.93 18.03
CA THR A 178 -3.57 8.97 16.99
C THR A 178 -2.15 9.33 16.61
N VAL A 179 -1.85 9.43 15.32
CA VAL A 179 -0.53 9.83 14.80
C VAL A 179 -0.65 11.19 14.12
N VAL A 180 0.17 12.15 14.55
CA VAL A 180 0.28 13.47 13.92
C VAL A 180 1.64 13.57 13.22
N LYS A 181 1.65 13.67 11.90
CA LYS A 181 2.85 13.73 11.08
C LYS A 181 3.08 15.14 10.56
N HIS A 182 4.29 15.66 10.77
CA HIS A 182 4.80 16.86 10.11
C HIS A 182 5.67 16.44 8.95
N ILE A 183 5.29 16.83 7.74
CA ILE A 183 6.04 16.54 6.52
C ILE A 183 6.51 17.87 5.95
N LYS A 184 7.81 17.97 5.63
CA LYS A 184 8.37 19.20 5.06
C LYS A 184 9.49 18.90 4.08
N SER A 185 9.53 19.65 2.99
CA SER A 185 10.62 19.61 2.02
C SER A 185 11.53 20.83 2.15
N ASN A 186 12.82 20.58 2.01
CA ASN A 186 13.91 21.55 2.03
C ASN A 186 14.69 21.44 0.71
N GLN A 187 15.23 22.56 0.24
CA GLN A 187 16.00 22.61 -1.01
C GLN A 187 17.32 23.35 -0.81
N SER A 188 18.30 23.10 -1.66
CA SER A 188 19.60 23.76 -1.58
C SER A 188 19.44 25.28 -1.60
N ARG A 189 20.26 25.97 -0.80
CA ARG A 189 20.22 27.44 -0.71
C ARG A 189 20.63 28.06 -2.05
N SER A 190 21.58 27.40 -2.72
CA SER A 190 22.13 27.76 -4.02
C SER A 190 21.17 27.58 -5.19
N ALA A 191 19.96 27.02 -5.00
CA ALA A 191 18.94 27.02 -6.03
C ALA A 191 18.70 28.45 -6.56
N PRO A 192 18.89 28.70 -7.88
CA PRO A 192 18.71 27.73 -8.96
C PRO A 192 19.97 27.06 -9.56
N ASP A 193 21.17 27.20 -8.98
CA ASP A 193 22.39 26.57 -9.54
C ASP A 193 22.21 25.04 -9.68
N PRO A 194 22.13 24.52 -10.93
CA PRO A 194 21.86 23.11 -11.16
C PRO A 194 23.03 22.20 -10.75
N LEU A 195 24.26 22.73 -10.65
CA LEU A 195 25.44 21.98 -10.20
C LEU A 195 25.44 21.71 -8.70
N LEU A 196 24.73 22.55 -7.93
CA LEU A 196 24.62 22.48 -6.47
C LEU A 196 23.18 22.18 -6.01
N TYR A 197 22.29 21.80 -6.94
CA TYR A 197 20.89 21.59 -6.64
C TYR A 197 20.65 20.24 -5.95
N TYR A 198 19.94 20.29 -4.83
CA TYR A 198 19.35 19.13 -4.18
C TYR A 198 18.10 19.55 -3.41
N GLU A 199 17.21 18.60 -3.17
CA GLU A 199 16.01 18.70 -2.36
C GLU A 199 15.93 17.48 -1.45
N PHE A 200 15.37 17.62 -0.26
CA PHE A 200 15.06 16.50 0.60
C PHE A 200 13.76 16.74 1.35
N THR A 201 13.03 15.66 1.62
CA THR A 201 11.78 15.67 2.37
C THR A 201 11.96 14.83 3.62
N TRP A 202 11.48 15.33 4.75
CA TRP A 202 11.52 14.63 6.03
C TRP A 202 10.14 14.55 6.67
N GLU A 203 9.99 13.58 7.57
CA GLU A 203 8.79 13.39 8.38
C GLU A 203 9.14 13.31 9.87
N LEU A 204 8.33 13.98 10.68
CA LEU A 204 8.26 13.77 12.13
C LEU A 204 6.86 13.25 12.48
N ALA A 205 6.76 12.00 12.89
CA ALA A 205 5.52 11.36 13.34
C ALA A 205 5.43 11.39 14.87
N LEU A 206 4.30 11.85 15.40
CA LEU A 206 4.01 12.00 16.83
C LEU A 206 2.86 11.05 17.19
N ILE A 207 3.13 10.04 18.01
CA ILE A 207 2.19 8.96 18.33
C ILE A 207 1.61 9.22 19.73
N LEU A 208 0.31 9.48 19.77
CA LEU A 208 -0.47 9.73 20.97
C LEU A 208 -1.29 8.49 21.32
N ARG A 209 -1.17 8.02 22.56
CA ARG A 209 -2.04 6.98 23.15
C ARG A 209 -2.63 7.49 24.44
N ALA A 210 -3.75 6.92 24.87
CA ALA A 210 -4.50 7.42 26.02
C ALA A 210 -3.68 7.45 27.33
N ASN A 211 -2.73 6.52 27.50
CA ASN A 211 -1.98 6.33 28.75
C ASN A 211 -0.46 6.30 28.59
N ASP A 212 0.05 6.47 27.37
CA ASP A 212 1.49 6.39 27.13
C ASP A 212 2.09 7.79 26.93
N PRO A 213 3.38 7.97 27.25
CA PRO A 213 4.09 9.17 26.83
C PRO A 213 4.02 9.33 25.32
N LEU A 214 4.05 10.58 24.86
CA LEU A 214 4.16 10.90 23.44
C LEU A 214 5.42 10.23 22.87
N VAL A 215 5.26 9.37 21.88
CA VAL A 215 6.39 8.78 21.14
C VAL A 215 6.59 9.59 19.87
N TYR A 216 7.84 9.86 19.50
CA TYR A 216 8.15 10.51 18.23
C TYR A 216 9.05 9.64 17.36
N ASN A 217 8.87 9.73 16.05
CA ASN A 217 9.73 9.08 15.06
C ASN A 217 10.12 10.11 14.00
N PHE A 218 11.41 10.28 13.77
CA PHE A 218 11.94 11.14 12.71
C PHE A 218 12.65 10.32 11.65
N HIS A 219 12.38 10.61 10.38
CA HIS A 219 13.11 10.00 9.28
C HIS A 219 13.10 10.89 8.03
N LEU A 220 14.10 10.69 7.19
CA LEU A 220 14.15 11.25 5.85
C LEU A 220 13.28 10.40 4.92
N LEU A 221 12.33 11.05 4.25
CA LEU A 221 11.43 10.41 3.29
C LEU A 221 12.05 10.34 1.89
N ASP A 222 12.72 11.40 1.46
CA ASP A 222 13.29 11.51 0.12
C ASP A 222 14.49 12.47 0.08
N VAL A 223 15.40 12.25 -0.87
CA VAL A 223 16.50 13.13 -1.27
C VAL A 223 16.61 13.06 -2.79
N THR A 224 16.25 14.15 -3.42
CA THR A 224 16.40 14.35 -4.85
C THR A 224 17.65 15.20 -5.09
N ILE A 225 18.64 14.64 -5.80
CA ILE A 225 19.83 15.38 -6.23
C ILE A 225 19.64 15.75 -7.70
N GLY A 226 19.88 17.02 -8.05
CA GLY A 226 19.66 17.52 -9.41
C GLY A 226 20.41 16.67 -10.46
N LYS A 227 19.78 16.48 -11.63
CA LYS A 227 20.35 15.69 -12.74
C LYS A 227 21.75 16.19 -13.14
N HIS A 228 22.02 17.48 -12.99
CA HIS A 228 23.30 18.13 -13.30
C HIS A 228 24.18 18.43 -12.09
N ALA A 229 23.82 17.96 -10.89
CA ALA A 229 24.63 18.20 -9.70
C ALA A 229 26.02 17.56 -9.85
N ASN A 230 27.07 18.30 -9.47
CA ASN A 230 28.43 17.79 -9.54
C ASN A 230 28.66 16.63 -8.56
N GLU A 231 29.70 15.82 -8.82
CA GLU A 231 30.00 14.62 -8.04
C GLU A 231 30.31 14.95 -6.56
N GLU A 232 30.97 16.08 -6.30
CA GLU A 232 31.28 16.56 -4.95
C GLU A 232 30.01 16.81 -4.13
N THR A 233 29.04 17.56 -4.69
CA THR A 233 27.74 17.81 -4.04
C THR A 233 26.99 16.51 -3.82
N ARG A 234 26.98 15.62 -4.82
CA ARG A 234 26.30 14.33 -4.72
C ARG A 234 26.85 13.48 -3.58
N ASN A 235 28.17 13.38 -3.50
CA ASN A 235 28.87 12.62 -2.46
C ASN A 235 28.67 13.26 -1.08
N LEU A 236 28.76 14.59 -0.98
CA LEU A 236 28.55 15.33 0.25
C LEU A 236 27.13 15.17 0.80
N VAL A 237 26.12 15.49 -0.01
CA VAL A 237 24.70 15.40 0.39
C VAL A 237 24.34 13.96 0.75
N THR A 238 24.79 12.99 -0.05
CA THR A 238 24.57 11.57 0.26
C THR A 238 25.19 11.21 1.61
N LYS A 239 26.45 11.57 1.85
CA LYS A 239 27.15 11.30 3.11
C LYS A 239 26.43 11.91 4.31
N LEU A 240 26.02 13.17 4.22
CA LEU A 240 25.37 13.90 5.31
C LEU A 240 23.98 13.34 5.64
N LEU A 241 23.19 13.01 4.62
CA LEU A 241 21.80 12.59 4.79
C LEU A 241 21.61 11.09 4.96
N ASN A 242 22.60 10.25 4.64
CA ASN A 242 22.48 8.79 4.72
C ASN A 242 22.12 8.30 6.13
N GLY A 243 22.62 8.98 7.17
CA GLY A 243 22.36 8.62 8.56
C GLY A 243 20.91 8.80 9.01
N TYR A 244 20.11 9.56 8.26
CA TYR A 244 18.71 9.87 8.56
C TYR A 244 17.71 9.09 7.69
N LYS A 245 18.20 8.28 6.73
CA LYS A 245 17.33 7.51 5.83
C LYS A 245 16.59 6.42 6.59
N SER A 246 15.29 6.32 6.35
CA SER A 246 14.50 5.16 6.76
C SER A 246 15.06 3.86 6.14
N PRO A 247 14.93 2.68 6.78
CA PRO A 247 15.15 1.40 6.13
C PRO A 247 14.38 1.24 4.81
N THR A 248 13.20 1.87 4.71
CA THR A 248 12.34 1.88 3.51
C THR A 248 12.73 2.95 2.50
N TYR A 249 13.73 3.79 2.78
CA TYR A 249 14.03 5.01 2.01
C TYR A 249 14.18 4.77 0.50
N ASN A 250 14.97 3.77 0.08
CA ASN A 250 15.21 3.56 -1.35
C ASN A 250 13.94 3.17 -2.10
N ALA A 251 13.14 2.29 -1.50
CA ALA A 251 11.86 1.87 -2.07
C ALA A 251 10.85 3.03 -2.04
N LEU A 252 10.82 3.80 -0.96
CA LEU A 252 9.96 4.97 -0.79
C LEU A 252 10.31 6.08 -1.81
N SER A 253 11.59 6.39 -2.01
CA SER A 253 12.03 7.40 -2.98
C SER A 253 11.69 6.98 -4.41
N MET A 254 11.83 5.68 -4.73
CA MET A 254 11.44 5.15 -6.02
C MET A 254 9.93 5.22 -6.22
N TRP A 255 9.16 4.81 -5.21
CA TRP A 255 7.70 4.80 -5.26
C TRP A 255 7.08 6.21 -5.28
N LYS A 256 7.70 7.19 -4.60
CA LYS A 256 7.24 8.59 -4.60
C LYS A 256 7.71 9.39 -5.81
N ARG A 257 8.59 8.85 -6.66
CA ARG A 257 9.03 9.54 -7.86
C ARG A 257 7.82 9.99 -8.69
N PRO A 258 7.73 11.26 -9.10
CA PRO A 258 6.64 11.72 -9.96
C PRO A 258 6.60 10.89 -11.25
N ILE A 259 5.42 10.77 -11.84
CA ILE A 259 5.27 10.13 -13.14
C ILE A 259 5.74 11.13 -14.21
N GLU A 260 7.05 11.34 -14.29
CA GLU A 260 7.66 12.07 -15.40
C GLU A 260 7.52 11.19 -16.66
N ASP A 261 6.85 11.72 -17.68
CA ASP A 261 6.72 11.15 -19.03
C ASP A 261 6.02 9.78 -19.14
N GLY A 262 5.35 9.29 -18.09
CA GLY A 262 4.57 8.04 -18.15
C GLY A 262 5.41 6.74 -18.19
N GLU A 263 6.74 6.85 -18.22
CA GLU A 263 7.65 5.71 -18.42
C GLU A 263 7.54 4.67 -17.31
N VAL A 264 7.49 5.12 -16.04
CA VAL A 264 7.37 4.22 -14.87
C VAL A 264 6.09 3.39 -14.95
N LEU A 265 4.98 4.00 -15.36
CA LEU A 265 3.71 3.27 -15.50
C LEU A 265 3.76 2.30 -16.67
N ALA A 266 4.36 2.69 -17.79
CA ALA A 266 4.51 1.83 -18.95
C ALA A 266 5.41 0.62 -18.66
N GLU A 267 6.55 0.80 -17.99
CA GLU A 267 7.41 -0.32 -17.59
C GLU A 267 6.69 -1.26 -16.64
N SER A 268 5.94 -0.72 -15.68
CA SER A 268 5.12 -1.51 -14.75
C SER A 268 4.05 -2.33 -15.46
N THR A 269 3.33 -1.74 -16.42
CA THR A 269 2.26 -2.45 -17.15
C THR A 269 2.80 -3.45 -18.16
N CYS A 270 3.98 -3.20 -18.73
CA CYS A 270 4.59 -4.08 -19.71
C CYS A 270 5.23 -5.33 -19.09
N ILE A 271 5.57 -5.30 -17.80
CA ILE A 271 6.34 -6.36 -17.17
C ILE A 271 5.47 -7.51 -16.63
N PHE A 272 4.15 -7.37 -16.41
CA PHE A 272 3.38 -8.39 -15.67
C PHE A 272 2.14 -8.96 -16.36
N CYS A 273 2.01 -8.83 -17.67
CA CYS A 273 0.66 -8.77 -18.26
C CYS A 273 0.40 -9.79 -19.37
N THR A 274 0.23 -11.05 -18.97
CA THR A 274 -0.21 -12.12 -19.89
C THR A 274 -1.10 -13.16 -19.23
N ASP A 275 -0.95 -13.40 -17.92
CA ASP A 275 -1.90 -14.19 -17.14
C ASP A 275 -2.29 -13.39 -15.88
N PHE A 276 -3.50 -12.85 -15.91
CA PHE A 276 -4.07 -12.12 -14.79
C PHE A 276 -5.18 -12.94 -14.16
N LYS A 277 -5.10 -13.15 -12.84
CA LYS A 277 -6.12 -13.88 -12.09
C LYS A 277 -6.54 -13.05 -10.88
N ILE A 278 -7.79 -12.59 -10.91
CA ILE A 278 -8.49 -12.16 -9.70
C ILE A 278 -8.97 -13.43 -9.02
N THR A 279 -8.23 -13.85 -7.99
CA THR A 279 -8.61 -15.03 -7.20
C THR A 279 -9.71 -14.69 -6.21
N SER A 280 -9.76 -13.44 -5.75
CA SER A 280 -10.82 -12.87 -4.92
C SER A 280 -10.82 -11.34 -5.04
N LYS A 281 -11.81 -10.66 -4.44
CA LYS A 281 -11.81 -9.19 -4.32
C LYS A 281 -10.56 -8.63 -3.62
N GLU A 282 -9.83 -9.48 -2.91
CA GLU A 282 -8.73 -9.12 -2.01
C GLU A 282 -7.35 -9.58 -2.53
N LYS A 283 -7.29 -10.42 -3.56
CA LYS A 283 -6.02 -10.93 -4.09
C LYS A 283 -5.99 -10.92 -5.60
N ILE A 284 -5.06 -10.14 -6.11
CA ILE A 284 -4.83 -9.85 -7.51
C ILE A 284 -3.44 -10.36 -7.87
N ILE A 285 -3.34 -11.28 -8.84
CA ILE A 285 -2.06 -11.85 -9.27
C ILE A 285 -1.81 -11.47 -10.72
N PHE A 286 -0.61 -10.95 -10.98
CA PHE A 286 -0.09 -10.59 -12.29
C PHE A 286 1.12 -11.48 -12.64
N GLU A 287 0.99 -12.28 -13.70
CA GLU A 287 2.04 -13.20 -14.16
C GLU A 287 2.45 -12.93 -15.62
N VAL A 288 3.76 -13.10 -15.87
CA VAL A 288 4.29 -13.20 -17.23
C VAL A 288 4.26 -14.65 -17.69
N ALA A 289 3.56 -14.89 -18.77
CA ALA A 289 3.49 -16.04 -19.63
C ALA A 289 4.22 -15.63 -20.91
N GLY A 290 5.03 -16.52 -21.46
CA GLY A 290 5.97 -16.21 -22.55
C GLY A 290 5.36 -15.91 -23.92
N GLY A 291 4.20 -15.26 -24.00
CA GLY A 291 3.50 -14.85 -25.22
C GLY A 291 3.81 -13.43 -25.69
N SER A 292 3.39 -13.11 -26.92
CA SER A 292 3.43 -11.75 -27.47
C SER A 292 2.49 -10.85 -26.69
N PHE A 293 3.03 -9.80 -26.09
CA PHE A 293 2.31 -8.83 -25.29
C PHE A 293 1.61 -7.78 -26.17
N SER A 294 0.34 -7.47 -25.89
CA SER A 294 -0.45 -6.46 -26.60
C SER A 294 -0.86 -5.31 -25.68
N VAL A 295 -1.04 -4.11 -26.26
CA VAL A 295 -1.53 -2.92 -25.54
C VAL A 295 -2.93 -3.18 -24.95
N GLU A 296 -3.77 -3.97 -25.62
CA GLU A 296 -5.12 -4.33 -25.14
C GLU A 296 -5.08 -5.08 -23.80
N SER A 297 -4.17 -6.05 -23.65
CA SER A 297 -3.98 -6.78 -22.40
C SER A 297 -3.55 -5.83 -21.27
N ALA A 298 -2.63 -4.90 -21.56
CA ALA A 298 -2.14 -3.90 -20.61
C ALA A 298 -3.27 -3.01 -20.08
N LEU A 299 -4.11 -2.50 -20.97
CA LEU A 299 -5.25 -1.64 -20.62
C LEU A 299 -6.33 -2.40 -19.87
N SER A 300 -6.63 -3.64 -20.29
CA SER A 300 -7.59 -4.51 -19.61
C SER A 300 -7.17 -4.78 -18.16
N MET A 301 -5.88 -5.05 -17.93
CA MET A 301 -5.32 -5.23 -16.59
C MET A 301 -5.47 -3.97 -15.73
N CYS A 302 -5.07 -2.80 -16.26
CA CYS A 302 -5.20 -1.53 -15.53
C CYS A 302 -6.67 -1.22 -15.19
N LYS A 303 -7.58 -1.51 -16.12
CA LYS A 303 -9.01 -1.30 -15.93
C LYS A 303 -9.58 -2.23 -14.87
N GLN A 304 -9.19 -3.49 -14.87
CA GLN A 304 -9.61 -4.45 -13.84
C GLN A 304 -9.10 -4.07 -12.45
N LEU A 305 -7.85 -3.60 -12.34
CA LEU A 305 -7.30 -3.06 -11.10
C LEU A 305 -8.12 -1.84 -10.63
N ALA A 306 -8.36 -0.85 -11.50
CA ALA A 306 -9.15 0.33 -11.18
C ALA A 306 -10.58 -0.02 -10.75
N MET A 307 -11.25 -0.92 -11.45
CA MET A 307 -12.59 -1.40 -11.08
C MET A 307 -12.59 -2.09 -9.71
N SER A 308 -11.59 -2.92 -9.42
CA SER A 308 -11.46 -3.60 -8.11
C SER A 308 -11.26 -2.62 -6.95
N LEU A 309 -10.66 -1.45 -7.24
CA LEU A 309 -10.43 -0.36 -6.30
C LEU A 309 -11.57 0.67 -6.29
N GLY A 310 -12.61 0.52 -7.10
CA GLY A 310 -13.70 1.48 -7.22
C GLY A 310 -13.30 2.84 -7.81
N GLU A 311 -12.24 2.89 -8.62
CA GLU A 311 -11.73 4.12 -9.25
C GLU A 311 -12.32 4.30 -10.66
N GLU A 312 -13.60 4.70 -10.71
CA GLU A 312 -14.35 4.89 -11.96
C GLU A 312 -13.70 5.92 -12.89
N GLU A 313 -13.10 6.99 -12.34
CA GLU A 313 -12.43 8.03 -13.12
C GLU A 313 -11.24 7.46 -13.92
N ILE A 314 -10.45 6.58 -13.30
CA ILE A 314 -9.35 5.88 -13.99
C ILE A 314 -9.90 4.95 -15.07
N CYS A 315 -11.01 4.27 -14.82
CA CYS A 315 -11.67 3.44 -15.83
C CYS A 315 -12.11 4.27 -17.04
N GLN A 316 -12.68 5.46 -16.82
CA GLN A 316 -13.08 6.37 -17.89
C GLN A 316 -11.89 6.92 -18.69
N ILE A 317 -10.75 7.14 -18.03
CA ILE A 317 -9.50 7.51 -18.69
C ILE A 317 -9.03 6.37 -19.60
N LEU A 318 -9.00 5.14 -19.10
CA LEU A 318 -8.59 3.95 -19.85
C LEU A 318 -9.52 3.66 -21.05
N ASP A 319 -10.83 3.92 -20.91
CA ASP A 319 -11.81 3.71 -21.98
C ASP A 319 -11.70 4.72 -23.13
N LYS A 320 -11.01 5.85 -22.92
CA LYS A 320 -10.74 6.84 -23.98
C LYS A 320 -9.55 6.48 -24.85
N PHE A 321 -8.88 5.36 -24.58
CA PHE A 321 -7.73 4.92 -25.36
C PHE A 321 -8.18 4.63 -26.82
N PRO A 322 -7.62 5.33 -27.83
CA PRO A 322 -8.01 5.17 -29.23
C PRO A 322 -7.64 3.78 -29.73
N LYS A 323 -8.63 3.03 -30.23
CA LYS A 323 -8.40 1.66 -30.69
C LYS A 323 -7.50 1.59 -31.93
N GLU A 324 -7.45 2.67 -32.71
CA GLU A 324 -6.61 2.76 -33.89
C GLU A 324 -5.11 2.81 -33.54
N GLU A 325 -4.75 3.03 -32.28
CA GLU A 325 -3.35 2.99 -31.82
C GLU A 325 -2.86 1.58 -31.44
N TYR A 326 -3.75 0.58 -31.36
CA TYR A 326 -3.36 -0.81 -31.13
C TYR A 326 -2.47 -1.38 -32.25
N ASP A 327 -2.64 -0.89 -33.47
CA ASP A 327 -2.02 -1.46 -34.68
C ASP A 327 -0.76 -0.72 -35.16
N LYS A 328 -0.31 0.31 -34.44
CA LYS A 328 0.94 1.03 -34.79
C LYS A 328 2.14 0.12 -34.47
N GLU A 329 3.19 0.15 -35.30
CA GLU A 329 4.47 -0.59 -35.10
C GLU A 329 5.27 -0.18 -33.83
N LEU A 330 4.67 0.60 -32.93
CA LEU A 330 5.28 1.00 -31.67
C LEU A 330 5.31 -0.18 -30.69
N SER A 331 6.35 -0.23 -29.87
CA SER A 331 6.37 -1.19 -28.77
C SER A 331 5.25 -0.89 -27.78
N VAL A 332 4.73 -1.90 -27.08
CA VAL A 332 3.68 -1.67 -26.06
C VAL A 332 4.16 -0.68 -24.99
N LYS A 333 5.45 -0.70 -24.65
CA LYS A 333 6.05 0.27 -23.73
C LYS A 333 5.89 1.69 -24.24
N ASP A 334 6.26 1.96 -25.48
CA ASP A 334 6.22 3.31 -26.04
C ASP A 334 4.78 3.82 -26.15
N THR A 335 3.85 2.95 -26.59
CA THR A 335 2.42 3.27 -26.66
C THR A 335 1.83 3.59 -25.30
N MET A 336 2.09 2.77 -24.27
CA MET A 336 1.61 3.04 -22.91
C MET A 336 2.25 4.29 -22.31
N THR A 337 3.53 4.56 -22.60
CA THR A 337 4.26 5.77 -22.15
C THR A 337 3.58 7.02 -22.70
N GLN A 338 3.35 7.07 -24.01
CA GLN A 338 2.67 8.19 -24.67
C GLN A 338 1.25 8.39 -24.12
N PHE A 339 0.51 7.30 -23.91
CA PHE A 339 -0.82 7.37 -23.33
C PHE A 339 -0.78 8.01 -21.94
N TRP A 340 0.00 7.46 -21.01
CA TRP A 340 0.07 7.97 -19.64
C TRP A 340 0.56 9.42 -19.55
N ALA A 341 1.50 9.82 -20.42
CA ALA A 341 2.02 11.19 -20.47
C ALA A 341 0.95 12.24 -20.86
N THR A 342 -0.14 11.84 -21.51
CA THR A 342 -1.19 12.76 -21.99
C THR A 342 -2.43 12.80 -21.07
N GLN A 343 -2.52 11.91 -20.09
CA GLN A 343 -3.69 11.83 -19.23
C GLN A 343 -3.56 12.75 -18.00
N PRO A 344 -4.67 13.35 -17.51
CA PRO A 344 -4.69 14.03 -16.23
C PRO A 344 -4.70 12.99 -15.11
N LEU A 345 -3.54 12.46 -14.76
CA LEU A 345 -3.42 11.46 -13.70
C LEU A 345 -3.48 12.15 -12.33
N ASP A 346 -4.37 11.64 -11.48
CA ASP A 346 -4.27 11.90 -10.05
C ASP A 346 -3.16 11.00 -9.49
N GLU A 347 -2.02 11.58 -9.13
CA GLU A 347 -0.94 10.81 -8.50
C GLU A 347 -1.39 10.17 -7.18
N ASP A 348 -2.46 10.66 -6.54
CA ASP A 348 -3.01 10.05 -5.32
C ASP A 348 -3.91 8.83 -5.59
N SER A 349 -4.21 8.50 -6.86
CA SER A 349 -5.00 7.31 -7.22
C SER A 349 -4.31 6.03 -6.72
N ARG A 350 -5.08 5.15 -6.08
CA ARG A 350 -4.58 3.85 -5.60
C ARG A 350 -4.15 2.96 -6.74
N THR A 351 -4.85 2.99 -7.88
CA THR A 351 -4.45 2.27 -9.09
C THR A 351 -3.06 2.72 -9.53
N ILE A 352 -2.86 4.03 -9.63
CA ILE A 352 -1.58 4.62 -10.04
C ILE A 352 -0.48 4.28 -9.04
N GLN A 353 -0.75 4.38 -7.74
CA GLN A 353 0.22 4.04 -6.69
C GLN A 353 0.59 2.55 -6.67
N ILE A 354 -0.36 1.65 -6.95
CA ILE A 354 -0.10 0.21 -7.07
C ILE A 354 0.74 -0.07 -8.31
N LEU A 355 0.43 0.57 -9.45
CA LEU A 355 1.24 0.45 -10.65
C LEU A 355 2.68 0.92 -10.41
N LYS A 356 2.89 2.01 -9.65
CA LYS A 356 4.24 2.41 -9.23
C LYS A 356 4.90 1.37 -8.32
N ALA A 357 4.15 0.73 -7.43
CA ALA A 357 4.68 -0.23 -6.47
C ALA A 357 5.08 -1.58 -7.08
N ILE A 358 4.48 -1.98 -8.21
CA ILE A 358 4.89 -3.18 -8.94
C ILE A 358 6.18 -2.96 -9.78
N HIS A 359 6.65 -1.72 -9.90
CA HIS A 359 7.81 -1.40 -10.72
C HIS A 359 9.09 -2.12 -10.23
N PRO A 360 9.86 -2.79 -11.10
CA PRO A 360 11.08 -3.51 -10.73
C PRO A 360 12.11 -2.69 -9.98
N ASP A 361 12.20 -1.39 -10.26
CA ASP A 361 13.18 -0.52 -9.62
C ASP A 361 12.97 -0.40 -8.11
N LEU A 362 11.79 -0.72 -7.57
CA LEU A 362 11.63 -0.79 -6.11
C LEU A 362 12.55 -1.86 -5.49
N ALA A 363 12.83 -2.94 -6.22
CA ALA A 363 13.70 -4.02 -5.78
C ALA A 363 15.18 -3.80 -6.15
N ILE A 364 15.51 -2.84 -7.02
CA ILE A 364 16.85 -2.76 -7.64
C ILE A 364 17.97 -2.58 -6.62
N GLY A 365 17.75 -1.80 -5.57
CA GLY A 365 18.74 -1.57 -4.52
C GLY A 365 19.11 -2.87 -3.79
N ALA A 366 18.10 -3.66 -3.42
CA ALA A 366 18.30 -4.94 -2.76
C ALA A 366 18.92 -5.98 -3.70
N VAL A 367 18.44 -6.06 -4.94
CA VAL A 367 18.96 -6.97 -5.97
C VAL A 367 20.43 -6.66 -6.30
N MET A 368 20.80 -5.38 -6.44
CA MET A 368 22.20 -5.00 -6.71
C MET A 368 23.11 -5.32 -5.53
N LYS A 369 22.64 -5.11 -4.29
CA LYS A 369 23.38 -5.50 -3.09
C LYS A 369 23.64 -7.01 -3.07
N MET A 370 22.59 -7.82 -3.22
CA MET A 370 22.73 -9.28 -3.33
C MET A 370 23.69 -9.63 -4.45
N LYS A 371 23.53 -9.04 -5.63
CA LYS A 371 24.38 -9.34 -6.79
C LYS A 371 25.85 -9.08 -6.52
N ASN A 372 26.19 -7.98 -5.86
CA ASN A 372 27.57 -7.64 -5.53
C ASN A 372 28.18 -8.59 -4.47
N GLU A 373 27.38 -9.09 -3.53
CA GLU A 373 27.85 -9.98 -2.46
C GLU A 373 27.90 -11.46 -2.90
N VAL A 374 26.94 -11.89 -3.72
CA VAL A 374 26.74 -13.29 -4.14
C VAL A 374 27.50 -13.63 -5.42
N SER A 375 27.43 -12.78 -6.45
CA SER A 375 27.99 -13.09 -7.80
C SER A 375 29.51 -13.35 -7.85
N PRO A 376 30.35 -12.83 -6.92
CA PRO A 376 31.75 -13.22 -6.86
C PRO A 376 31.97 -14.70 -6.49
N GLN A 377 31.06 -15.29 -5.71
CA GLN A 377 31.17 -16.65 -5.19
C GLN A 377 30.27 -17.65 -5.94
N LEU A 378 29.12 -17.19 -6.41
CA LEU A 378 28.09 -18.02 -7.02
C LEU A 378 27.55 -17.32 -8.27
N LYS A 379 27.83 -17.87 -9.46
CA LYS A 379 27.41 -17.28 -10.74
C LYS A 379 25.98 -17.64 -11.09
N TYR A 380 25.13 -16.63 -11.26
CA TYR A 380 23.72 -16.77 -11.66
C TYR A 380 23.30 -15.66 -12.62
N LYS A 381 22.18 -15.87 -13.31
CA LYS A 381 21.56 -14.93 -14.25
C LYS A 381 20.04 -15.01 -14.18
N GLY A 382 19.39 -13.92 -14.58
CA GLY A 382 17.94 -13.81 -14.62
C GLY A 382 17.31 -14.74 -15.64
N CYS A 383 16.24 -15.41 -15.24
CA CYS A 383 15.33 -16.04 -16.20
C CYS A 383 14.55 -14.96 -16.96
N ARG A 384 14.28 -15.20 -18.24
CA ARG A 384 13.43 -14.31 -19.04
C ARG A 384 11.98 -14.64 -18.71
N ASN A 385 11.11 -13.63 -18.67
CA ASN A 385 9.67 -13.79 -18.51
C ASN A 385 9.27 -14.52 -17.22
N THR A 386 9.98 -14.28 -16.13
CA THR A 386 9.70 -14.88 -14.80
C THR A 386 9.37 -13.83 -13.75
N TRP A 387 9.06 -12.61 -14.17
CA TRP A 387 8.54 -11.59 -13.27
C TRP A 387 7.12 -11.95 -12.85
N ARG A 388 6.83 -11.77 -11.58
CA ARG A 388 5.49 -11.93 -11.01
C ARG A 388 5.22 -10.80 -10.04
N ALA A 389 4.01 -10.25 -10.10
CA ALA A 389 3.54 -9.31 -9.10
C ALA A 389 2.28 -9.86 -8.45
N GLU A 390 2.19 -9.79 -7.14
CA GLU A 390 1.00 -10.08 -6.36
C GLU A 390 0.59 -8.82 -5.62
N VAL A 391 -0.66 -8.42 -5.75
CA VAL A 391 -1.26 -7.32 -4.99
C VAL A 391 -2.35 -7.91 -4.12
N ASN A 392 -2.10 -7.91 -2.82
CA ASN A 392 -3.01 -8.39 -1.80
C ASN A 392 -3.60 -7.18 -1.06
N ILE A 393 -4.90 -6.95 -1.26
CA ILE A 393 -5.68 -5.88 -0.65
C ILE A 393 -6.47 -6.50 0.49
N ALA A 394 -5.95 -6.39 1.71
CA ALA A 394 -6.58 -6.89 2.92
C ALA A 394 -7.16 -5.74 3.75
N ASP A 395 -8.03 -6.05 4.72
CA ASP A 395 -8.83 -5.10 5.53
C ASP A 395 -8.10 -3.89 6.14
N ARG A 396 -6.76 -3.86 6.18
CA ARG A 396 -5.97 -2.75 6.76
C ARG A 396 -4.71 -2.36 6.00
N GLN A 397 -4.40 -3.04 4.89
CA GLN A 397 -3.18 -2.80 4.14
C GLN A 397 -3.27 -3.29 2.70
N VAL A 398 -2.46 -2.69 1.84
CA VAL A 398 -2.12 -3.24 0.53
C VAL A 398 -0.72 -3.81 0.62
N VAL A 399 -0.54 -5.07 0.23
CA VAL A 399 0.77 -5.69 0.09
C VAL A 399 1.03 -5.90 -1.39
N VAL A 400 2.11 -5.30 -1.89
CA VAL A 400 2.57 -5.46 -3.26
C VAL A 400 3.87 -6.25 -3.22
N SER A 401 3.83 -7.47 -3.73
CA SER A 401 4.97 -8.38 -3.78
C SER A 401 5.41 -8.54 -5.23
N VAL A 402 6.67 -8.25 -5.52
CA VAL A 402 7.28 -8.49 -6.84
C VAL A 402 8.33 -9.58 -6.68
N SER A 403 8.21 -10.65 -7.45
CA SER A 403 9.17 -11.75 -7.45
C SER A 403 9.75 -12.04 -8.83
N LYS A 404 10.91 -12.71 -8.83
CA LYS A 404 11.59 -13.12 -10.06
C LYS A 404 12.43 -14.36 -9.86
N HIS A 405 12.38 -15.26 -10.84
CA HIS A 405 13.29 -16.41 -10.91
C HIS A 405 14.66 -16.06 -11.49
N GLU A 406 15.68 -16.56 -10.81
CA GLU A 406 17.09 -16.51 -11.18
C GLU A 406 17.63 -17.95 -11.23
N ARG A 407 18.64 -18.21 -12.07
CA ARG A 407 19.25 -19.55 -12.18
C ARG A 407 20.75 -19.46 -12.35
N SER A 408 21.45 -20.55 -12.03
CA SER A 408 22.87 -20.70 -12.28
C SER A 408 23.25 -20.34 -13.72
N GLU A 409 24.41 -19.71 -13.91
CA GLU A 409 24.93 -19.48 -15.27
C GLU A 409 25.36 -20.81 -15.93
N CYS A 410 25.84 -21.75 -15.10
CA CYS A 410 26.20 -23.09 -15.50
C CYS A 410 24.96 -23.88 -15.92
N LYS A 411 25.06 -24.56 -17.06
CA LYS A 411 24.00 -25.44 -17.60
C LYS A 411 24.21 -26.91 -17.21
N GLN A 412 25.34 -27.26 -16.59
CA GLN A 412 25.60 -28.63 -16.15
C GLN A 412 24.73 -28.93 -14.93
N GLU A 413 24.02 -30.06 -14.98
CA GLU A 413 23.10 -30.50 -13.92
C GLU A 413 23.80 -30.60 -12.55
N GLU A 414 25.10 -30.96 -12.52
CA GLU A 414 25.91 -31.08 -11.30
C GLU A 414 26.21 -29.75 -10.58
N ALA A 415 26.05 -28.64 -11.28
CA ALA A 415 26.26 -27.28 -10.77
C ALA A 415 25.03 -26.39 -10.95
N PHE A 416 23.87 -26.99 -11.28
CA PHE A 416 22.64 -26.25 -11.52
C PHE A 416 21.93 -25.92 -10.21
N PHE A 417 21.48 -24.69 -10.09
CA PHE A 417 20.57 -24.26 -9.03
C PHE A 417 19.69 -23.13 -9.57
N GLU A 418 18.53 -22.94 -8.96
CA GLU A 418 17.64 -21.83 -9.25
C GLU A 418 17.02 -21.31 -7.97
N PHE A 419 16.66 -20.04 -7.95
CA PHE A 419 16.03 -19.44 -6.79
C PHE A 419 15.04 -18.36 -7.21
N GLU A 420 14.06 -18.13 -6.34
CA GLU A 420 13.11 -17.03 -6.45
C GLU A 420 13.44 -16.01 -5.36
N TRP A 421 13.57 -14.75 -5.75
CA TRP A 421 13.55 -13.66 -4.79
C TRP A 421 12.25 -12.89 -4.87
N GLU A 422 11.85 -12.31 -3.75
CA GLU A 422 10.61 -11.55 -3.55
C GLU A 422 10.92 -10.25 -2.82
N ASN A 423 10.45 -9.14 -3.39
CA ASN A 423 10.39 -7.82 -2.76
C ASN A 423 8.93 -7.54 -2.37
N SER A 424 8.65 -7.45 -1.09
CA SER A 424 7.30 -7.21 -0.57
C SER A 424 7.21 -5.84 0.09
N CYS A 425 6.41 -4.96 -0.50
CA CYS A 425 6.12 -3.63 0.02
C CYS A 425 4.72 -3.62 0.64
N GLN A 426 4.63 -3.21 1.90
CA GLN A 426 3.39 -3.08 2.63
C GLN A 426 3.01 -1.59 2.72
N PHE A 427 1.77 -1.28 2.36
CA PHE A 427 1.23 0.07 2.35
C PHE A 427 0.03 0.20 3.27
N ASP A 428 -0.32 1.44 3.63
CA ASP A 428 -1.69 1.72 4.08
C ASP A 428 -2.71 1.49 2.95
N LEU A 429 -3.98 1.37 3.30
CA LEU A 429 -5.05 1.07 2.34
C LEU A 429 -5.33 2.19 1.32
N LEU A 430 -4.87 3.41 1.61
CA LEU A 430 -4.93 4.54 0.68
C LEU A 430 -3.72 4.61 -0.23
N MET A 431 -2.71 3.75 -0.06
CA MET A 431 -1.45 3.84 -0.77
C MET A 431 -0.80 5.24 -0.64
N TRP A 432 -0.88 5.86 0.53
CA TRP A 432 -0.23 7.14 0.85
C TRP A 432 1.07 6.95 1.62
N GLU A 433 1.20 5.83 2.33
CA GLU A 433 2.38 5.49 3.10
C GLU A 433 2.81 4.05 2.83
N MET A 434 4.11 3.87 2.59
CA MET A 434 4.79 2.59 2.61
C MET A 434 5.23 2.29 4.05
N LYS A 435 4.53 1.35 4.70
CA LYS A 435 4.73 0.96 6.09
C LYS A 435 5.96 0.08 6.28
N ASP A 436 6.19 -0.84 5.35
CA ASP A 436 7.30 -1.79 5.42
C ASP A 436 7.77 -2.19 4.03
N VAL A 437 9.05 -2.57 3.93
CA VAL A 437 9.64 -3.18 2.75
C VAL A 437 10.56 -4.30 3.19
N SER A 438 10.27 -5.50 2.71
CA SER A 438 11.11 -6.66 2.91
C SER A 438 11.58 -7.21 1.57
N TRP A 439 12.80 -7.72 1.56
CA TRP A 439 13.37 -8.40 0.41
C TRP A 439 13.97 -9.72 0.89
N ARG A 440 13.68 -10.81 0.19
CA ARG A 440 14.11 -12.15 0.57
C ARG A 440 14.24 -13.10 -0.62
N ILE A 441 14.96 -14.19 -0.44
CA ILE A 441 14.88 -15.39 -1.27
C ILE A 441 13.73 -16.25 -0.71
N SER A 442 12.68 -16.40 -1.49
CA SER A 442 11.47 -17.13 -1.13
C SER A 442 11.57 -18.62 -1.47
N ASP A 443 12.38 -18.99 -2.46
CA ASP A 443 12.57 -20.38 -2.89
C ASP A 443 14.00 -20.61 -3.38
N LEU A 444 14.58 -21.79 -3.09
CA LEU A 444 15.90 -22.21 -3.55
C LEU A 444 15.82 -23.70 -3.90
N ARG A 445 16.05 -24.01 -5.17
CA ARG A 445 15.95 -25.37 -5.72
C ARG A 445 17.26 -25.80 -6.34
N PHE A 446 17.50 -27.10 -6.23
CA PHE A 446 18.66 -27.77 -6.83
C PHE A 446 18.17 -28.83 -7.80
N HIS A 447 18.94 -29.06 -8.85
CA HIS A 447 18.74 -30.24 -9.67
C HIS A 447 19.04 -31.49 -8.84
N ASN A 448 18.40 -32.61 -9.15
CA ASN A 448 18.63 -33.88 -8.41
C ASN A 448 20.08 -34.41 -8.54
N LYS A 449 20.88 -33.85 -9.46
CA LYS A 449 22.30 -34.18 -9.66
C LYS A 449 23.26 -33.11 -9.12
N THR A 450 22.76 -32.00 -8.58
CA THR A 450 23.61 -30.92 -8.08
C THR A 450 24.50 -31.46 -6.96
N THR A 451 25.80 -31.28 -7.09
CA THR A 451 26.79 -31.75 -6.12
C THR A 451 26.60 -31.10 -4.75
N LYS A 452 26.88 -31.84 -3.68
CA LYS A 452 26.75 -31.35 -2.30
C LYS A 452 27.57 -30.09 -2.06
N ASP A 453 28.77 -29.99 -2.63
CA ASP A 453 29.62 -28.81 -2.50
C ASP A 453 28.97 -27.55 -3.06
N VAL A 454 28.27 -27.65 -4.20
CA VAL A 454 27.52 -26.53 -4.78
C VAL A 454 26.29 -26.20 -3.95
N GLN A 455 25.58 -27.19 -3.42
CA GLN A 455 24.43 -26.98 -2.52
C GLN A 455 24.87 -26.24 -1.24
N ASP A 456 25.90 -26.74 -0.57
CA ASP A 456 26.44 -26.17 0.67
C ASP A 456 26.96 -24.75 0.42
N LEU A 457 27.64 -24.51 -0.70
CA LEU A 457 28.09 -23.17 -1.10
C LEU A 457 26.91 -22.22 -1.36
N ALA A 458 25.92 -22.64 -2.14
CA ALA A 458 24.76 -21.82 -2.46
C ALA A 458 23.96 -21.48 -1.20
N GLN A 459 23.67 -22.47 -0.35
CA GLN A 459 23.00 -22.25 0.93
C GLN A 459 23.79 -21.32 1.83
N LYS A 460 25.11 -21.48 1.95
CA LYS A 460 25.96 -20.61 2.76
C LYS A 460 25.94 -19.16 2.27
N VAL A 461 26.06 -18.95 0.95
CA VAL A 461 26.15 -17.61 0.36
C VAL A 461 24.78 -16.91 0.35
N LEU A 462 23.69 -17.66 0.17
CA LEU A 462 22.32 -17.14 0.13
C LEU A 462 21.63 -17.10 1.50
N ALA A 463 22.16 -17.78 2.53
CA ALA A 463 21.58 -17.83 3.87
C ALA A 463 21.22 -16.45 4.48
N PRO A 464 22.01 -15.37 4.30
CA PRO A 464 21.64 -14.04 4.82
C PRO A 464 20.34 -13.48 4.21
N TYR A 465 19.91 -14.04 3.07
CA TYR A 465 18.82 -13.56 2.24
C TYR A 465 17.60 -14.49 2.25
N ILE A 466 17.78 -15.75 2.63
CA ILE A 466 16.69 -16.70 2.77
C ILE A 466 15.92 -16.32 4.03
N SER A 467 14.65 -15.94 3.88
CA SER A 467 13.79 -15.85 5.07
C SER A 467 13.75 -17.25 5.66
N ILE A 468 14.08 -17.43 6.95
CA ILE A 468 14.06 -18.74 7.61
C ILE A 468 12.75 -19.40 7.22
N LEU A 469 12.83 -20.29 6.24
CA LEU A 469 11.70 -21.05 5.76
C LEU A 469 11.32 -21.84 7.01
N LYS A 470 10.09 -21.68 7.51
CA LYS A 470 9.53 -22.76 8.32
C LYS A 470 9.77 -23.99 7.45
N PRO A 471 10.57 -24.98 7.90
CA PRO A 471 11.05 -26.04 7.04
C PRO A 471 9.85 -26.57 6.29
N PHE A 472 9.92 -26.45 4.96
CA PHE A 472 8.96 -27.04 4.07
C PHE A 472 8.95 -28.50 4.47
N GLN A 473 7.89 -28.95 5.14
CA GLN A 473 7.67 -30.36 5.32
C GLN A 473 7.57 -30.85 3.88
N GLN A 474 8.65 -31.49 3.41
CA GLN A 474 8.52 -32.37 2.27
C GLN A 474 7.32 -33.24 2.63
N GLU A 475 6.25 -33.16 1.85
CA GLU A 475 5.34 -34.27 1.75
C GLU A 475 6.23 -35.42 1.31
N GLU A 476 6.74 -36.17 2.29
CA GLU A 476 7.36 -37.45 2.07
C GLU A 476 6.36 -38.22 1.23
N GLU A 477 6.78 -38.65 0.03
CA GLU A 477 6.08 -39.71 -0.67
C GLU A 477 5.73 -40.77 0.37
N PRO A 478 4.48 -41.26 0.44
CA PRO A 478 4.09 -42.18 1.49
C PRO A 478 4.91 -43.46 1.35
N GLU A 479 6.00 -43.57 2.12
CA GLU A 479 6.66 -44.82 2.38
C GLU A 479 5.61 -45.76 2.97
N LYS A 480 5.46 -46.92 2.35
CA LYS A 480 4.60 -48.01 2.81
C LYS A 480 4.80 -48.21 4.32
N PRO A 481 3.77 -47.97 5.16
CA PRO A 481 3.93 -48.15 6.59
C PRO A 481 3.84 -49.64 6.93
N ALA A 482 4.92 -50.14 7.53
CA ALA A 482 4.88 -51.34 8.36
C ALA A 482 4.00 -51.08 9.61
N GLU A 483 3.30 -52.13 10.01
CA GLU A 483 2.17 -52.13 10.94
C GLU A 483 2.56 -51.78 12.40
N SER A 484 1.96 -50.73 12.98
CA SER A 484 1.51 -50.70 14.39
C SER A 484 0.69 -49.44 14.76
N PRO A 485 -0.16 -49.48 15.81
CA PRO A 485 -1.44 -48.78 15.81
C PRO A 485 -1.53 -47.62 16.83
N VAL A 486 -1.97 -46.44 16.36
CA VAL A 486 -2.42 -45.29 17.18
C VAL A 486 -3.58 -44.58 16.42
N PRO A 487 -4.60 -44.01 17.09
CA PRO A 487 -5.99 -44.03 16.61
C PRO A 487 -6.33 -42.97 15.55
N ARG A 488 -6.99 -43.44 14.49
CA ARG A 488 -7.65 -42.63 13.45
C ARG A 488 -8.96 -42.05 13.99
N ASN A 489 -9.23 -40.77 13.76
CA ASN A 489 -10.54 -40.29 13.29
C ASN A 489 -10.53 -38.78 13.04
N VAL A 490 -10.11 -38.38 11.84
CA VAL A 490 -10.79 -37.31 11.10
C VAL A 490 -11.05 -37.89 9.71
N SER A 491 -12.19 -38.54 9.56
CA SER A 491 -12.67 -39.04 8.27
C SER A 491 -12.98 -37.86 7.37
N SER A 492 -12.52 -37.91 6.12
CA SER A 492 -12.93 -36.99 5.05
C SER A 492 -14.45 -36.97 4.94
N ILE A 493 -15.04 -35.77 4.92
CA ILE A 493 -16.48 -35.59 4.72
C ILE A 493 -16.76 -35.82 3.24
N THR A 494 -17.60 -36.80 2.95
CA THR A 494 -18.07 -37.07 1.59
C THR A 494 -19.07 -35.99 1.15
N LEU A 495 -19.19 -35.73 -0.17
CA LEU A 495 -20.20 -34.82 -0.72
C LEU A 495 -21.62 -35.15 -0.23
N GLN A 496 -21.93 -36.44 -0.07
CA GLN A 496 -23.20 -36.91 0.47
C GLN A 496 -23.43 -36.46 1.92
N GLN A 497 -22.41 -36.55 2.77
CA GLN A 497 -22.49 -36.09 4.16
C GLN A 497 -22.61 -34.56 4.23
N ALA A 498 -21.93 -33.83 3.34
CA ALA A 498 -22.06 -32.37 3.25
C ALA A 498 -23.47 -31.95 2.82
N LEU A 499 -24.01 -32.56 1.76
CA LEU A 499 -25.37 -32.27 1.26
C LEU A 499 -26.43 -32.61 2.32
N GLN A 500 -26.34 -33.78 2.97
CA GLN A 500 -27.25 -34.13 4.07
C GLN A 500 -27.19 -33.16 5.25
N SER A 501 -25.99 -32.71 5.61
CA SER A 501 -25.80 -31.74 6.70
C SER A 501 -26.43 -30.39 6.37
N LEU A 502 -26.20 -29.90 5.13
CA LEU A 502 -26.79 -28.65 4.64
C LEU A 502 -28.32 -28.75 4.58
N THR A 503 -28.89 -29.81 4.00
CA THR A 503 -30.34 -30.02 3.94
C THR A 503 -30.95 -30.04 5.34
N ARG A 504 -30.35 -30.76 6.30
CA ARG A 504 -30.84 -30.79 7.70
C ARG A 504 -30.78 -29.43 8.38
N THR A 505 -29.72 -28.67 8.14
CA THR A 505 -29.52 -27.35 8.75
C THR A 505 -30.52 -26.34 8.22
N LEU A 506 -30.84 -26.41 6.92
CA LEU A 506 -31.68 -25.44 6.24
C LEU A 506 -33.17 -25.78 6.27
N ARG A 507 -33.55 -27.05 6.48
CA ARG A 507 -34.97 -27.49 6.47
C ARG A 507 -35.88 -26.73 7.45
N PRO A 508 -35.47 -26.34 8.67
CA PRO A 508 -36.31 -25.52 9.55
C PRO A 508 -36.64 -24.13 8.98
N MET A 509 -35.87 -23.65 7.98
CA MET A 509 -36.02 -22.35 7.34
C MET A 509 -36.73 -22.42 5.98
N GLU A 510 -37.33 -23.56 5.60
CA GLU A 510 -37.85 -23.79 4.24
C GLU A 510 -38.87 -22.74 3.75
N GLY A 511 -39.60 -22.06 4.64
CA GLY A 511 -40.50 -20.96 4.30
C GLY A 511 -39.86 -19.57 4.17
N GLU A 512 -38.60 -19.42 4.58
CA GLU A 512 -37.83 -18.16 4.53
C GLU A 512 -36.72 -18.17 3.46
N LEU A 513 -36.39 -19.34 2.94
CA LEU A 513 -35.38 -19.49 1.90
C LEU A 513 -35.94 -19.04 0.54
N PRO A 514 -35.18 -18.28 -0.27
CA PRO A 514 -35.62 -17.86 -1.58
C PRO A 514 -35.82 -19.08 -2.49
N GLU A 515 -36.86 -19.05 -3.31
CA GLU A 515 -37.01 -20.03 -4.39
C GLU A 515 -35.95 -19.77 -5.46
N VAL A 516 -35.42 -20.85 -6.04
CA VAL A 516 -34.44 -20.78 -7.12
C VAL A 516 -35.19 -20.88 -8.43
N GLU A 517 -35.10 -19.82 -9.24
CA GLU A 517 -35.60 -19.87 -10.61
C GLU A 517 -34.73 -20.80 -11.45
N VAL A 518 -35.37 -21.85 -11.96
CA VAL A 518 -34.75 -22.83 -12.85
C VAL A 518 -35.28 -22.58 -14.25
N GLU A 519 -34.39 -22.35 -15.21
CA GLU A 519 -34.76 -21.99 -16.58
C GLU A 519 -35.66 -23.06 -17.22
N GLY A 520 -36.94 -22.72 -17.41
CA GLY A 520 -37.94 -23.59 -18.03
C GLY A 520 -38.77 -24.45 -17.07
N GLU A 521 -38.57 -24.33 -15.75
CA GLU A 521 -39.40 -24.97 -14.74
C GLU A 521 -40.00 -23.94 -13.77
N LYS A 522 -40.94 -24.39 -12.93
CA LYS A 522 -41.43 -23.54 -11.84
C LYS A 522 -40.30 -23.34 -10.83
N PRO A 523 -40.23 -22.19 -10.14
CA PRO A 523 -39.27 -21.98 -9.07
C PRO A 523 -39.30 -23.14 -8.07
N VAL A 524 -38.13 -23.59 -7.64
CA VAL A 524 -37.97 -24.76 -6.76
C VAL A 524 -37.33 -24.31 -5.44
N SER A 525 -37.78 -24.86 -4.31
CA SER A 525 -37.16 -24.56 -3.02
C SER A 525 -35.70 -25.03 -2.98
N VAL A 526 -34.82 -24.26 -2.33
CA VAL A 526 -33.39 -24.63 -2.14
C VAL A 526 -33.26 -26.02 -1.50
N ILE A 527 -34.17 -26.39 -0.60
CA ILE A 527 -34.21 -27.71 0.04
C ILE A 527 -34.47 -28.81 -0.99
N SER A 528 -35.48 -28.65 -1.84
CA SER A 528 -35.80 -29.61 -2.91
C SER A 528 -34.65 -29.76 -3.92
N LEU A 529 -33.92 -28.67 -4.17
CA LEU A 529 -32.74 -28.69 -5.04
C LEU A 529 -31.58 -29.51 -4.41
N LEU A 530 -31.26 -29.26 -3.13
CA LEU A 530 -30.22 -29.99 -2.40
C LEU A 530 -30.54 -31.48 -2.27
N GLU A 531 -31.81 -31.83 -2.04
CA GLU A 531 -32.28 -33.23 -2.01
C GLU A 531 -32.15 -33.90 -3.38
N SER A 532 -32.46 -33.19 -4.45
CA SER A 532 -32.29 -33.68 -5.82
C SER A 532 -30.81 -33.95 -6.13
N MET A 533 -29.90 -33.08 -5.70
CA MET A 533 -28.45 -33.28 -5.82
C MET A 533 -27.95 -34.45 -4.97
N TYR A 534 -28.50 -34.62 -3.77
CA TYR A 534 -28.17 -35.76 -2.91
C TYR A 534 -28.61 -37.08 -3.57
N HIS A 535 -29.84 -37.13 -4.10
CA HIS A 535 -30.36 -38.31 -4.77
C HIS A 535 -29.65 -38.65 -6.08
N SER A 536 -29.24 -37.65 -6.87
CA SER A 536 -28.41 -37.90 -8.07
C SER A 536 -27.02 -38.42 -7.71
N SER A 537 -26.43 -37.95 -6.60
CA SER A 537 -25.12 -38.44 -6.13
C SER A 537 -25.13 -39.88 -5.59
N THR A 538 -26.31 -40.47 -5.36
CA THR A 538 -26.45 -41.82 -4.78
C THR A 538 -26.86 -42.89 -5.80
N ARG A 539 -27.27 -42.50 -7.02
CA ARG A 539 -27.70 -43.42 -8.09
C ARG A 539 -26.89 -43.16 -9.36
N SER A 540 -26.12 -44.15 -9.84
CA SER A 540 -25.30 -44.01 -11.06
C SER A 540 -26.12 -43.76 -12.34
N ASP A 541 -27.42 -44.04 -12.30
CA ASP A 541 -28.26 -44.14 -13.51
C ASP A 541 -29.34 -43.05 -13.61
N TYR A 542 -29.35 -42.07 -12.69
CA TYR A 542 -30.26 -40.92 -12.82
C TYR A 542 -29.55 -39.80 -13.58
N PRO A 543 -30.00 -39.40 -14.78
CA PRO A 543 -29.48 -38.19 -15.40
C PRO A 543 -29.76 -37.02 -14.44
N LEU A 544 -28.73 -36.19 -14.22
CA LEU A 544 -28.90 -34.91 -13.53
C LEU A 544 -30.13 -34.20 -14.12
N PRO A 545 -30.95 -33.51 -13.31
CA PRO A 545 -32.04 -32.70 -13.83
C PRO A 545 -31.52 -31.84 -14.99
N VAL A 546 -32.25 -31.83 -16.11
CA VAL A 546 -31.88 -31.15 -17.38
C VAL A 546 -31.51 -29.67 -17.19
N VAL A 547 -31.89 -29.14 -16.04
CA VAL A 547 -31.54 -27.87 -15.40
C VAL A 547 -30.06 -27.47 -15.47
N TYR A 548 -29.12 -28.42 -15.55
CA TYR A 548 -27.68 -28.10 -15.57
C TYR A 548 -26.97 -28.24 -16.91
N LEU A 549 -27.71 -28.47 -17.99
CA LEU A 549 -27.12 -28.57 -19.32
C LEU A 549 -27.04 -27.17 -19.96
N SER A 550 -25.83 -26.77 -20.33
CA SER A 550 -25.62 -25.59 -21.18
C SER A 550 -26.45 -25.73 -22.46
N ARG A 551 -26.77 -24.60 -23.11
CA ARG A 551 -27.53 -24.57 -24.36
C ARG A 551 -26.95 -25.52 -25.43
N ARG A 552 -25.63 -25.71 -25.40
CA ARG A 552 -24.85 -26.60 -26.27
C ARG A 552 -25.08 -28.07 -25.96
N GLU A 553 -25.18 -28.44 -24.69
CA GLU A 553 -25.40 -29.82 -24.25
C GLU A 553 -26.86 -30.26 -24.44
N ARG A 554 -27.83 -29.34 -24.24
CA ARG A 554 -29.24 -29.57 -24.59
C ARG A 554 -29.42 -29.84 -26.09
N TRP A 555 -28.72 -29.10 -26.94
CA TRP A 555 -28.71 -29.32 -28.38
C TRP A 555 -28.08 -30.68 -28.77
N ALA A 556 -26.97 -31.06 -28.12
CA ALA A 556 -26.32 -32.35 -28.37
C ALA A 556 -27.22 -33.55 -28.01
N ILE A 557 -27.92 -33.49 -26.88
CA ILE A 557 -28.85 -34.54 -26.45
C ILE A 557 -30.09 -34.61 -27.35
N GLY A 558 -30.60 -33.45 -27.80
CA GLY A 558 -31.69 -33.38 -28.77
C GLY A 558 -31.35 -34.05 -30.10
N ASN A 559 -30.14 -33.81 -30.62
CA ASN A 559 -29.65 -34.45 -31.84
C ASN A 559 -29.39 -35.94 -31.66
N TYR A 560 -28.88 -36.37 -30.50
CA TYR A 560 -28.66 -37.78 -30.20
C TYR A 560 -29.97 -38.58 -30.22
N LYS A 561 -31.02 -38.08 -29.56
CA LYS A 561 -32.35 -38.73 -29.55
C LYS A 561 -33.04 -38.72 -30.92
N LYS A 562 -32.76 -37.72 -31.75
CA LYS A 562 -33.26 -37.68 -33.14
C LYS A 562 -32.59 -38.76 -33.99
N HIS A 563 -31.27 -38.92 -33.83
CA HIS A 563 -30.49 -39.96 -34.51
C HIS A 563 -30.85 -41.39 -34.07
N GLU A 564 -31.29 -41.56 -32.82
CA GLU A 564 -31.72 -42.85 -32.27
C GLU A 564 -33.14 -43.25 -32.73
N LYS A 565 -34.00 -42.28 -33.08
CA LYS A 565 -35.32 -42.53 -33.69
C LYS A 565 -35.28 -42.73 -35.21
N GLU A 566 -34.21 -42.26 -35.86
CA GLU A 566 -33.95 -42.46 -37.29
C GLU A 566 -33.20 -43.79 -37.57
N LYS A 567 -32.78 -44.49 -36.51
CA LYS A 567 -32.40 -45.90 -36.54
C LYS A 567 -33.57 -46.77 -36.10
#